data_AF-B0N5S1-F1
#
_entry.id   AF-B0N5S1-F1
#
_cell.length_a   1.000
_cell.length_b   1.000
_cell.length_c   1.000
_cell.angle_alpha   90.00
_cell.angle_beta   90.00
_cell.angle_gamma   90.00
#
_symmetry.space_group_name_H-M   'P 1'
#
loop_
_entity.id
_entity.type
_entity.pdbx_description
1 polymer ?
#
loop_
_entity_poly.entity_id
_entity_poly.type
_entity_poly.pdbx_seq_one_letter_code
_entity_poly.pdbx_strand_id
1 'polypeptide(L)' 'MYVAIITSHLLILDEPTNHLDQEIKKALAKAIKNYSSSAILVCHEPDFYQELVDHIIKIENCNF' A
#
# COMPACT_ATOMS: atom_id res chain seq x y z
N MET A 1 -7.32 4.49 -10.70
CA MET A 1 -8.52 3.63 -10.64
C MET A 1 -8.51 3.03 -9.24
N TYR A 2 -9.29 3.53 -8.29
CA TYR A 2 -9.22 3.06 -6.90
C TYR A 2 -10.01 1.76 -6.74
N VAL A 3 -9.34 0.62 -6.90
CA VAL A 3 -9.92 -0.69 -6.60
C VAL A 3 -9.58 -1.03 -5.15
N ALA A 4 -10.54 -0.83 -4.25
CA ALA A 4 -10.51 -1.42 -2.92
C ALA A 4 -11.37 -2.69 -2.94
N ILE A 5 -10.74 -3.85 -3.13
CA ILE A 5 -11.40 -5.15 -2.95
C ILE A 5 -11.33 -5.48 -1.46
N ILE A 6 -12.48 -5.49 -0.78
CA ILE A 6 -12.58 -5.98 0.60
C ILE A 6 -13.15 -7.39 0.54
N THR A 7 -12.27 -8.36 0.25
CA THR A 7 -12.50 -9.72 0.75
C THR A 7 -11.81 -9.77 2.11
N SER A 8 -12.42 -10.38 3.12
CA SER A 8 -11.99 -10.30 4.53
C SER A 8 -10.56 -10.76 4.84
N HIS A 9 -9.80 -11.21 3.84
CA HIS A 9 -8.46 -11.78 3.97
C HIS A 9 -7.38 -11.07 3.14
N LEU A 10 -7.75 -10.18 2.21
CA LEU A 10 -6.80 -9.50 1.34
C LEU A 10 -7.21 -8.06 1.07
N LEU A 11 -6.37 -7.12 1.49
CA LEU A 11 -6.47 -5.70 1.16
C LEU A 11 -5.54 -5.39 -0.02
N ILE A 12 -6.04 -4.71 -1.06
CA ILE A 12 -5.22 -4.23 -2.18
C ILE A 12 -5.36 -2.71 -2.25
N LEU A 13 -4.22 -2.01 -2.26
CA LEU A 13 -4.15 -0.56 -2.35
C LEU A 13 -3.29 -0.16 -3.54
N ASP A 14 -3.89 0.58 -4.47
CA ASP A 14 -3.21 1.13 -5.65
C ASP A 14 -2.98 2.63 -5.46
N GLU A 15 -1.72 3.05 -5.40
CA GLU A 15 -1.29 4.45 -5.23
C GLU A 15 -1.96 5.16 -4.03
N PRO A 16 -2.05 4.56 -2.83
CA PRO A 16 -2.86 5.11 -1.74
C PRO A 16 -2.23 6.34 -1.06
N THR A 17 -0.97 6.67 -1.37
CA THR A 17 -0.30 7.86 -0.86
C THR A 17 -0.53 9.10 -1.73
N ASN A 18 -1.11 8.93 -2.92
CA ASN A 18 -1.29 10.01 -3.87
C ASN A 18 -2.27 11.07 -3.33
N HIS A 19 -1.93 12.35 -3.52
CA HIS A 19 -2.67 13.52 -3.02
C HIS A 19 -2.91 13.56 -1.49
N LEU A 20 -2.25 12.71 -0.70
CA LEU A 20 -2.32 12.73 0.76
C LEU A 20 -1.24 13.63 1.37
N ASP A 21 -1.62 14.36 2.42
CA ASP A 21 -0.65 15.02 3.29
C ASP A 21 0.06 14.02 4.22
N GLN A 22 1.08 14.51 4.93
CA GLN A 22 1.91 13.67 5.81
C GLN A 22 1.15 13.13 7.02
N GLU A 23 0.09 13.79 7.48
CA GLU A 23 -0.70 13.35 8.63
C GLU A 23 -1.58 12.17 8.24
N ILE A 24 -2.26 12.28 7.10
CA ILE A 24 -3.11 11.21 6.56
C ILE A 24 -2.26 10.00 6.16
N LYS A 25 -1.06 10.21 5.60
CA LYS A 25 -0.11 9.11 5.34
C LYS A 25 0.22 8.34 6.62
N LYS A 26 0.50 9.01 7.74
CA LYS A 26 0.75 8.34 9.03
C LYS A 26 -0.47 7.58 9.55
N ALA A 27 -1.66 8.15 9.39
CA ALA A 27 -2.91 7.48 9.79
C ALA A 27 -3.15 6.21 8.95
N LEU A 28 -2.96 6.28 7.64
CA LEU A 28 -3.06 5.15 6.73
C LEU A 28 -2.03 4.07 7.07
N ALA A 29 -0.77 4.45 7.26
CA ALA A 29 0.31 3.55 7.69
C ALA A 29 -0.07 2.80 8.97
N LYS A 30 -0.63 3.49 9.97
CA LYS A 30 -1.11 2.87 11.21
C LYS A 30 -2.28 1.91 10.97
N ALA A 31 -3.21 2.25 10.07
CA ALA A 31 -4.34 1.38 9.73
C ALA A 31 -3.86 0.08 9.06
N ILE A 32 -2.90 0.17 8.12
CA ILE A 32 -2.30 -0.98 7.45
C ILE A 32 -1.55 -1.86 8.45
N LYS A 33 -0.73 -1.28 9.35
CA LYS A 33 -0.03 -2.05 10.41
C LYS A 33 -0.97 -2.82 11.35
N ASN A 34 -2.18 -2.30 11.57
CA ASN A 34 -3.16 -2.93 12.44
C ASN A 34 -4.12 -3.89 11.70
N TYR A 35 -4.00 -3.98 10.37
CA TYR A 35 -4.81 -4.88 9.59
C TYR A 35 -4.38 -6.33 9.85
N SER A 36 -5.30 -7.17 10.32
CA SER A 36 -5.01 -8.52 10.79
C SER A 36 -4.80 -9.56 9.70
N SER A 37 -4.88 -9.16 8.42
CA SER A 37 -4.77 -10.03 7.25
C SER A 37 -3.74 -9.48 6.27
N SER A 38 -3.57 -10.14 5.13
CA SER A 38 -2.55 -9.75 4.14
C SER A 38 -2.96 -8.48 3.39
N ALA A 39 -1.99 -7.61 3.13
CA ALA A 39 -2.16 -6.43 2.30
C ALA A 39 -1.17 -6.42 1.13
N ILE A 40 -1.62 -5.99 -0.04
CA ILE A 40 -0.79 -5.69 -1.21
C ILE A 40 -0.84 -4.18 -1.42
N LEU A 41 0.33 -3.58 -1.48
CA LEU A 41 0.52 -2.15 -1.63
C LEU A 41 1.27 -1.86 -2.92
N VAL A 42 0.68 -1.06 -3.80
CA VAL A 42 1.32 -0.51 -5.00
C VAL A 42 1.63 0.96 -4.71
N CYS A 43 2.90 1.28 -4.50
CA CYS A 43 3.37 2.62 -4.16
C CYS A 43 4.68 2.92 -4.87
N HIS A 44 4.90 4.19 -5.24
CA HIS A 44 6.17 4.69 -5.75
C HIS A 44 7.05 5.35 -4.68
N GLU A 45 6.58 5.52 -3.44
CA GLU A 45 7.27 6.22 -2.35
C GLU A 45 7.92 5.27 -1.33
N PRO A 46 9.26 5.07 -1.34
CA PRO A 46 9.95 4.14 -0.43
C PRO A 46 9.74 4.46 1.05
N ASP A 47 9.83 5.74 1.41
CA ASP A 47 9.70 6.21 2.80
C ASP A 47 8.36 5.83 3.43
N PHE A 48 7.32 5.60 2.61
CA PHE A 48 6.01 5.16 3.09
C PHE A 48 5.95 3.65 3.33
N TYR A 49 6.32 2.84 2.34
CA TYR A 49 6.09 1.39 2.41
C TYR A 49 7.19 0.63 3.16
N GLN A 50 8.39 1.20 3.28
CA GLN A 50 9.56 0.49 3.80
C GLN A 50 9.39 -0.02 5.24
N GLU A 51 8.58 0.66 6.06
CA GLU A 51 8.26 0.21 7.43
C GLU A 51 6.91 -0.52 7.54
N LEU A 52 6.21 -0.75 6.42
CA LEU A 52 4.85 -1.31 6.38
C LEU A 52 4.79 -2.73 5.82
N VAL A 53 5.74 -3.13 4.98
CA VAL A 53 5.65 -4.35 4.18
C VAL A 53 6.72 -5.36 4.58
N ASP A 54 6.35 -6.64 4.59
CA ASP A 54 7.28 -7.74 4.84
C ASP A 54 8.09 -8.12 3.59
N HIS A 55 7.50 -7.89 2.41
CA HIS A 55 8.07 -8.25 1.11
C HIS A 55 7.90 -7.13 0.10
N ILE A 56 8.95 -6.87 -0.67
CA ILE A 56 8.96 -5.86 -1.74
C ILE A 56 9.13 -6.59 -3.07
N ILE A 57 8.20 -6.36 -3.99
CA ILE A 57 8.29 -6.83 -5.38
C ILE A 57 8.62 -5.61 -6.24
N LYS A 58 9.81 -5.58 -6.80
CA LYS A 58 10.22 -4.55 -7.76
C LYS A 58 9.98 -5.06 -9.18
N ILE A 59 9.06 -4.41 -9.89
CA ILE A 59 8.77 -4.72 -11.29
C ILE A 59 9.46 -3.67 -12.15
N GLU A 60 10.39 -4.10 -12.99
CA GLU A 60 11.12 -3.26 -13.95
C GLU A 60 10.89 -3.80 -15.37
N ASN A 61 10.88 -2.92 -16.37
CA ASN A 61 10.79 -3.26 -17.80
C ASN A 61 9.57 -4.14 -18.17
N CYS A 62 8.35 -3.67 -17.87
CA CYS A 62 7.12 -4.25 -18.42
C CYS A 62 7.02 -3.96 -19.93
N ASN A 63 7.55 -4.86 -20.76
CA ASN A 63 7.27 -4.88 -22.19
C ASN A 63 5.96 -5.66 -22.42
N PHE A 64 4.93 -4.97 -22.91
CA PHE A 64 3.67 -5.58 -23.38
C PHE A 64 3.74 -5.88 -24.87
#